data_AF-C2KHA5-F1
#
_entry.id   AF-C2KHA5-F1
#
_cell.length_a   1.000
_cell.length_b   1.000
_cell.length_c   1.000
_cell.angle_alpha   90.00
_cell.angle_beta   90.00
_cell.angle_gamma   90.00
#
_symmetry.space_group_name_H-M   'P 1'
#
loop_
_entity.id
_entity.type
_entity.pdbx_description
1 polymer ?
#
loop_
_entity_poly.entity_id
_entity_poly.type
_entity_poly.pdbx_seq_one_letter_code
_entity_poly.pdbx_strand_id
1 'polypeptide(L)'
;MKLGRSANNLLIPVTQSVYDVKSENFGVLFAFDEDKEQPDILQHVGLPVNDDNIKELGNMVMGQCFMKDIYGRVEKITVDEPLVAMQRAYQTVKAGDTAQAEKAYR
;
A
#
# COMPACT_ATOMS: atom_id res chain seq x y z
N MET A 1 10.26 13.63 12.18
CA MET A 1 9.20 14.41 11.49
C MET A 1 9.11 15.89 11.85
N LYS A 2 9.37 16.32 13.11
CA LYS A 2 9.27 17.74 13.52
C LYS A 2 10.12 18.70 12.66
N LEU A 3 11.39 18.36 12.42
CA LEU A 3 12.30 19.14 11.58
C LEU A 3 11.84 19.27 10.11
N GLY A 4 11.21 18.21 9.58
CA GLY A 4 10.66 18.22 8.22
C GLY A 4 9.53 19.22 8.07
N ARG A 5 8.58 19.24 9.02
CA ARG A 5 7.46 20.19 9.01
C ARG A 5 7.94 21.64 9.15
N SER A 6 8.92 21.91 10.02
CA SER A 6 9.48 23.27 10.14
C SER A 6 10.22 23.75 8.90
N ALA A 7 10.66 22.82 8.03
CA ALA A 7 11.33 23.13 6.77
C ALA A 7 10.41 23.01 5.54
N ASN A 8 9.09 22.83 5.74
CA ASN A 8 8.11 22.58 4.67
C ASN A 8 8.44 21.36 3.78
N ASN A 9 9.10 20.34 4.34
CA ASN A 9 9.43 19.10 3.64
C ASN A 9 8.39 18.01 3.89
N LEU A 10 8.06 17.25 2.83
CA LEU A 10 7.25 16.04 2.88
C LEU A 10 8.15 14.80 2.80
N LEU A 11 7.92 13.84 3.71
CA LEU A 11 8.54 12.53 3.70
C LEU A 11 7.47 11.47 3.41
N ILE A 12 7.68 10.66 2.37
CA ILE A 12 6.81 9.55 2.00
C ILE A 12 7.65 8.26 2.07
N PRO A 13 7.63 7.54 3.20
CA PRO A 13 8.21 6.20 3.25
C PRO A 13 7.24 5.20 2.60
N VAL A 14 7.80 4.29 1.82
CA VAL A 14 7.06 3.19 1.19
C VAL A 14 7.78 1.91 1.57
N THR A 15 7.03 0.96 2.12
CA THR A 15 7.52 -0.36 2.53
C THR A 15 6.53 -1.44 2.12
N GLN A 16 7.00 -2.68 2.03
CA GLN A 16 6.17 -3.85 1.71
C GLN A 16 5.64 -4.57 2.95
N SER A 17 6.19 -4.29 4.13
CA SER A 17 5.75 -4.90 5.39
C SER A 17 5.47 -3.84 6.44
N VAL A 18 4.41 -4.02 7.21
CA VAL A 18 4.08 -3.15 8.34
C VAL A 18 5.14 -3.22 9.44
N TYR A 19 5.86 -4.34 9.54
CA TYR A 19 6.91 -4.54 10.55
C TYR A 19 8.18 -3.73 10.28
N ASP A 20 8.39 -3.24 9.05
CA ASP A 20 9.50 -2.35 8.71
C ASP A 20 9.28 -0.92 9.24
N VAL A 21 8.05 -0.62 9.67
CA VAL A 21 7.66 0.69 10.18
C VAL A 21 8.05 0.83 11.65
N LYS A 22 9.19 1.47 11.92
CA LYS A 22 9.69 1.71 13.29
C LYS A 22 9.10 2.94 13.99
N SER A 23 8.21 3.67 13.33
CA SER A 23 7.76 5.00 13.74
C SER A 23 6.24 5.10 13.69
N GLU A 24 5.60 5.56 14.76
CA GLU A 24 4.14 5.71 14.81
C GLU A 24 3.63 7.08 14.30
N ASN A 25 4.52 8.01 13.95
CA ASN A 25 4.15 9.39 13.64
C ASN A 25 4.13 9.68 12.13
N PHE A 26 3.19 9.07 11.40
CA PHE A 26 2.86 9.45 10.03
C PHE A 26 1.59 10.29 10.02
N GLY A 27 1.59 11.38 9.23
CA GLY A 27 0.41 12.24 9.10
C GLY A 27 -0.69 11.58 8.28
N VAL A 28 -0.32 10.90 7.19
CA VAL A 28 -1.26 10.17 6.32
C VAL A 28 -0.68 8.78 6.10
N LEU A 29 -1.54 7.76 6.11
CA LEU A 29 -1.17 6.37 5.85
C LEU A 29 -2.03 5.82 4.72
N PHE A 30 -1.40 5.08 3.81
CA PHE A 30 -2.06 4.25 2.81
C PHE A 30 -1.68 2.80 3.10
N ALA A 31 -2.67 1.99 3.46
CA ALA A 31 -2.50 0.61 3.89
C ALA A 31 -3.15 -0.33 2.86
N PHE A 32 -2.31 -0.92 2.02
CA PHE A 32 -2.71 -1.93 1.05
C PHE A 32 -2.72 -3.32 1.70
N ASP A 33 -3.44 -4.23 1.10
CA ASP A 33 -3.52 -5.62 1.57
C ASP A 33 -2.19 -6.35 1.42
N GLU A 34 -1.87 -7.16 2.44
CA GLU A 34 -0.79 -8.14 2.45
C GLU A 34 -1.31 -9.34 3.25
N ASP A 35 -1.53 -10.47 2.58
CA ASP A 35 -2.27 -11.65 3.06
C ASP A 35 -1.85 -12.13 4.46
N LYS A 36 -0.56 -11.95 4.81
CA LYS A 36 0.02 -12.46 6.07
C LYS A 36 0.03 -11.45 7.20
N GLU A 37 -0.26 -10.18 6.92
CA GLU A 37 -0.09 -9.06 7.86
C GLU A 37 -1.39 -8.29 8.09
N GLN A 38 -2.53 -8.77 7.57
CA GLN A 38 -3.84 -8.09 7.69
C GLN A 38 -4.20 -7.64 9.12
N PRO A 39 -4.03 -8.47 10.18
CA PRO A 39 -4.33 -8.03 11.55
C PRO A 39 -3.46 -6.85 12.00
N ASP A 40 -2.17 -6.89 11.69
CA ASP A 40 -1.20 -5.85 12.04
C ASP A 40 -1.44 -4.57 11.23
N ILE A 41 -1.80 -4.70 9.95
CA ILE A 41 -2.21 -3.58 9.08
C ILE A 41 -3.45 -2.88 9.68
N LEU A 42 -4.47 -3.65 10.08
CA LEU A 42 -5.68 -3.10 10.70
C LEU A 42 -5.35 -2.36 12.01
N GLN A 43 -4.49 -2.95 12.85
CA GLN A 43 -4.04 -2.29 14.07
C GLN A 43 -3.26 -0.99 13.78
N HIS A 44 -2.39 -0.99 12.78
CA HIS A 44 -1.58 0.16 12.40
C HIS A 44 -2.42 1.32 11.84
N VAL A 45 -3.42 1.01 11.00
CA VAL A 45 -4.35 2.02 10.48
C VAL A 45 -5.31 2.52 11.57
N GLY A 46 -5.57 1.71 12.60
CA GLY A 46 -6.42 2.05 13.76
C GLY A 46 -7.85 1.53 13.63
N LEU A 47 -8.05 0.45 12.88
CA LEU A 47 -9.32 -0.27 12.80
C LEU A 47 -9.30 -1.47 13.77
N PRO A 48 -10.47 -1.88 14.29
CA PRO A 48 -10.55 -3.08 15.12
C PRO A 48 -10.24 -4.33 14.30
N VAL A 49 -9.47 -5.25 14.89
CA VAL A 49 -9.18 -6.56 14.28
C VAL A 49 -10.40 -7.46 14.51
N ASN A 50 -11.24 -7.57 13.48
CA ASN A 50 -12.41 -8.45 13.44
C ASN A 50 -12.55 -9.08 12.05
N ASP A 51 -13.37 -10.12 11.94
CA ASP A 51 -13.52 -10.90 10.71
C ASP A 51 -14.01 -10.04 9.53
N ASP A 52 -14.90 -9.07 9.79
CA ASP A 52 -15.45 -8.18 8.77
C ASP A 52 -14.36 -7.28 8.16
N ASN A 53 -13.51 -6.67 8.98
CA ASN A 53 -12.43 -5.79 8.52
C ASN A 53 -11.30 -6.57 7.85
N ILE A 54 -10.97 -7.76 8.36
CA ILE A 54 -9.99 -8.66 7.73
C ILE A 54 -10.49 -9.04 6.32
N LYS A 55 -11.77 -9.41 6.23
CA LYS A 55 -12.39 -9.75 4.96
C LYS A 55 -12.48 -8.56 4.01
N GLU A 56 -12.74 -7.35 4.50
CA GLU A 56 -12.77 -6.15 3.66
C GLU A 56 -11.38 -5.84 3.09
N LEU A 57 -10.33 -5.94 3.91
CA LEU A 57 -8.94 -5.75 3.47
C LEU A 57 -8.52 -6.81 2.44
N GLY A 58 -8.75 -8.09 2.73
CA GLY A 58 -8.40 -9.19 1.83
C GLY A 58 -9.20 -9.27 0.53
N ASN A 59 -10.30 -8.52 0.41
CA ASN A 59 -11.07 -8.41 -0.83
C ASN A 59 -10.72 -7.15 -1.63
N MET A 60 -9.73 -6.36 -1.21
CA MET A 60 -9.32 -5.17 -1.95
C MET A 60 -8.65 -5.57 -3.26
N VAL A 61 -9.15 -5.01 -4.37
CA VAL A 61 -8.50 -5.18 -5.67
C VAL A 61 -7.29 -4.25 -5.79
N MET A 62 -6.43 -4.50 -6.79
CA MET A 62 -5.27 -3.64 -7.08
C MET A 62 -5.69 -2.17 -7.15
N GLY A 63 -4.97 -1.31 -6.42
CA GLY A 63 -5.26 0.12 -6.30
C GLY A 63 -6.22 0.49 -5.16
N GLN A 64 -6.88 -0.47 -4.51
CA GLN A 64 -7.69 -0.20 -3.30
C GLN A 64 -6.86 -0.33 -2.02
N CYS A 65 -7.12 0.55 -1.07
CA CYS A 65 -6.48 0.54 0.24
C CYS A 65 -7.32 1.25 1.30
N PHE A 66 -6.97 1.06 2.57
CA PHE A 66 -7.40 1.97 3.63
C PHE A 66 -6.49 3.18 3.68
N MET A 67 -7.09 4.37 3.74
CA MET A 67 -6.39 5.63 3.94
C MET A 67 -6.75 6.21 5.30
N LYS A 68 -5.73 6.46 6.12
CA LYS A 68 -5.87 7.21 7.38
C LYS A 68 -5.41 8.63 7.15
N ASP A 69 -6.26 9.60 7.44
CA ASP A 69 -5.92 11.02 7.31
C ASP A 69 -5.21 11.59 8.55
N ILE A 70 -4.82 12.86 8.47
CA ILE A 70 -4.15 13.61 9.55
C ILE A 70 -4.99 13.77 10.82
N TYR A 71 -6.30 13.50 10.75
CA TYR A 71 -7.23 13.56 11.86
C TYR A 71 -7.56 12.18 12.44
N GLY A 72 -6.99 11.11 11.85
CA GLY A 72 -7.21 9.73 12.28
C GLY A 72 -8.46 9.06 11.71
N ARG A 73 -9.15 9.70 10.75
CA ARG A 73 -10.27 9.08 10.04
C ARG A 73 -9.75 8.05 9.05
N VAL A 74 -10.39 6.89 8.99
CA VAL A 74 -10.00 5.78 8.10
C VAL A 74 -11.13 5.51 7.11
N GLU A 75 -10.81 5.54 5.81
CA GLU A 75 -11.76 5.27 4.73
C GLU A 75 -11.14 4.32 3.70
N LYS A 76 -11.98 3.53 3.03
CA LYS A 76 -11.57 2.76 1.85
C LYS A 76 -11.53 3.69 0.65
N ILE A 77 -10.40 3.72 -0.05
CA ILE A 77 -10.22 4.53 -1.26
C ILE A 77 -9.75 3.68 -2.43
N THR A 78 -9.85 4.24 -3.64
CA THR A 78 -9.25 3.69 -4.85
C THR A 78 -8.24 4.70 -5.39
N VAL A 79 -7.00 4.25 -5.58
CA VAL A 79 -5.91 5.00 -6.20
C VAL A 79 -5.84 4.59 -7.67
N ASP A 80 -6.03 5.56 -8.55
CA ASP A 80 -6.02 5.34 -10.00
C ASP A 80 -5.06 6.34 -10.68
N GLU A 81 -4.48 5.92 -11.81
CA GLU A 81 -3.62 6.75 -12.66
C GLU A 81 -4.47 7.33 -13.80
N PRO A 82 -4.83 8.63 -13.76
CA PRO A 82 -5.77 9.21 -14.72
C PRO A 82 -5.15 9.40 -16.12
N LEU A 83 -3.83 9.34 -16.28
CA LEU A 83 -3.18 9.59 -17.56
C LEU A 83 -2.94 8.30 -18.35
N VAL A 84 -3.66 8.14 -19.46
CA VAL A 84 -3.54 6.98 -20.37
C VAL A 84 -2.10 6.76 -20.88
N ALA A 85 -1.33 7.84 -21.07
CA ALA A 85 0.06 7.75 -21.47
C ALA A 85 0.92 7.03 -20.41
N MET A 86 0.68 7.31 -19.13
CA MET A 86 1.39 6.67 -18.02
C MET A 86 0.94 5.22 -17.85
N GLN A 87 -0.35 4.95 -17.98
CA GLN A 87 -0.87 3.58 -17.97
C GLN A 87 -0.18 2.69 -19.01
N ARG A 88 0.04 3.19 -20.24
CA ARG A 88 0.78 2.47 -21.28
C ARG A 88 2.25 2.28 -20.94
N ALA A 89 2.89 3.30 -20.36
CA ALA A 89 4.29 3.21 -19.96
C ALA A 89 4.51 2.16 -18.85
N TYR A 90 3.52 1.97 -17.97
CA TYR A 90 3.55 0.98 -16.88
C TYR A 90 3.00 -0.39 -17.26
N GLN A 91 2.57 -0.60 -18.51
CA GLN A 91 2.23 -1.94 -18.99
C GLN A 91 3.51 -2.79 -18.98
N THR A 92 3.56 -3.74 -18.04
CA THR A 92 4.59 -4.78 -18.05
C THR A 92 4.54 -5.51 -19.39
N VAL A 93 5.69 -5.64 -20.03
CA VAL A 93 5.83 -6.52 -21.19
C VAL A 93 5.30 -7.90 -20.81
N LYS A 94 4.32 -8.40 -21.59
CA LYS A 94 3.88 -9.80 -21.48
C LYS A 94 5.14 -10.65 -21.48
N ALA A 95 5.24 -11.60 -20.55
CA ALA A 95 6.37 -12.52 -20.44
C ALA A 95 6.62 -13.20 -21.80
N GLY A 96 7.49 -12.61 -22.60
CA GLY A 96 7.89 -13.09 -23.91
C GLY A 96 9.17 -13.86 -23.73
N ASP A 97 9.12 -15.15 -24.09
CA ASP A 97 10.20 -16.12 -24.34
C ASP A 97 11.36 -16.27 -23.33
N THR A 98 11.92 -15.20 -22.74
CA THR A 98 13.01 -15.25 -21.75
C THR A 98 12.58 -15.85 -20.42
N ALA A 99 11.38 -15.53 -19.92
CA ALA A 99 10.84 -16.13 -18.69
C ALA A 99 10.52 -17.64 -18.83
N GLN A 100 10.30 -18.11 -20.06
CA GLN A 100 10.16 -19.54 -20.36
C GLN A 100 11.52 -20.22 -20.53
N ALA A 101 12.52 -19.52 -21.10
CA ALA A 101 13.88 -20.02 -21.24
C ALA A 101 14.55 -20.27 -19.87
N GLU A 102 14.30 -19.44 -18.86
CA GLU A 102 14.84 -19.67 -17.50
C GLU A 102 14.18 -20.86 -16.78
N LYS A 103 12.92 -21.19 -17.10
CA LYS A 103 12.24 -22.39 -16.57
C LYS A 103 12.73 -23.69 -17.21
N ALA A 104 13.35 -23.63 -18.39
CA ALA A 104 13.86 -24.80 -19.09
C ALA A 104 15.28 -25.23 -18.63
N TYR A 105 15.94 -24.41 -17.79
CA TYR A 105 17.30 -24.67 -17.30
C TYR A 105 17.38 -24.97 -15.80
N ARG A 106 16.23 -25.28 -15.16
CA ARG A 106 16.14 -25.64 -13.74
C ARG A 106 15.44 -26.98 -13.58
#